data_AF-V6S3Y1-F1
#
_entry.id   AF-V6S3Y1-F1
#
_cell.length_a   1.000
_cell.length_b   1.000
_cell.length_c   1.000
_cell.angle_alpha   90.00
_cell.angle_beta   90.00
_cell.angle_gamma   90.00
#
_symmetry.space_group_name_H-M   'P 1'
#
loop_
_entity.id
_entity.type
_entity.pdbx_description
1 polymer ?
#
loop_
_entity_poly.entity_id
_entity_poly.type
_entity_poly.pdbx_seq_one_letter_code
_entity_poly.pdbx_strand_id
1 'polypeptide(L)'
;MKKILLFLSFLSIPAFAQVGIGTTSPNAALDVSSTDNGLLIPRVALTASNVASPLTLPTISELVYNTATAGTSPNNVTPGYYYWDGAKWVTFGGASGASGWLLTGNLGTTAGTNFLGTTDSQDLIFKRNNIQSGQISTTNTSFGVNSLAPATSRNRNTAIGTEAMYLNVNGDDNTAIGYQALRTGTNGARNVAIGNNTLMNNTTGGDNIAIGMQSLQLNTTGNNNVAVGRISLSSNTSGSDNSAFGTQSLQSNTTGNSNVAVGRNSLYSNTLGYNNSAFGMQSLNSNTTGFFNTALGSNALSNVTTGFNNIGIGYNAQVPSNTGSNQVRIGDTNITYAGIQVAWTTTSDERWKDNIQPSNLGLSFINQLKPVSYTRKNDVKKSVEYGFIAQELQASLQKFGVENAGIISTDDNGMLGVRYNDLLAPMILATQEQQKQIIELQKIIQELQEQVNSLKKK
;
A
#
# COMPACT_ATOMS: atom_id res chain seq x y z
N MET A 1 89.04 -59.64 62.01
CA MET A 1 87.63 -60.07 61.82
C MET A 1 86.82 -58.88 61.34
N LYS A 2 85.93 -59.08 60.36
CA LYS A 2 85.48 -58.05 59.40
C LYS A 2 84.80 -56.85 60.07
N LYS A 3 85.32 -55.66 59.74
CA LYS A 3 84.67 -54.36 59.91
C LYS A 3 83.40 -54.32 59.07
N ILE A 4 82.26 -54.00 59.67
CA ILE A 4 81.08 -53.50 58.96
C ILE A 4 80.89 -52.06 59.45
N LEU A 5 81.22 -51.10 58.58
CA LEU A 5 80.83 -49.71 58.74
C LEU A 5 79.31 -49.64 58.59
N LEU A 6 78.60 -49.24 59.64
CA LEU A 6 77.20 -48.84 59.52
C LEU A 6 77.18 -47.38 59.03
N PHE A 7 77.08 -47.20 57.72
CA PHE A 7 76.93 -45.89 57.08
C PHE A 7 75.46 -45.46 57.26
N LEU A 8 75.17 -44.63 58.27
CA LEU A 8 73.85 -44.03 58.44
C LEU A 8 73.70 -42.89 57.42
N SER A 9 73.15 -43.17 56.25
CA SER A 9 72.76 -42.13 55.29
C SER A 9 71.47 -41.47 55.78
N PHE A 10 71.53 -40.21 56.21
CA PHE A 10 70.34 -39.38 56.38
C PHE A 10 69.75 -39.10 55.00
N LEU A 11 68.74 -39.87 54.60
CA LEU A 11 67.91 -39.55 53.45
C LEU A 11 66.94 -38.43 53.87
N SER A 12 67.24 -37.19 53.49
CA SER A 12 66.26 -36.10 53.56
C SER A 12 65.25 -36.28 52.42
N ILE A 13 64.10 -36.88 52.72
CA ILE A 13 62.98 -36.98 51.77
C ILE A 13 62.22 -35.64 51.85
N PRO A 14 62.06 -34.89 50.74
CA PRO A 14 61.18 -33.72 50.76
C PRO A 14 59.73 -34.19 50.92
N ALA A 15 59.10 -33.84 52.04
CA ALA A 15 57.67 -34.00 52.24
C ALA A 15 56.96 -32.70 51.82
N PHE A 16 55.95 -32.82 50.95
CA PHE A 16 55.13 -31.67 50.54
C PHE A 16 54.17 -31.28 51.67
N ALA A 17 54.19 -30.00 52.06
CA ALA A 17 53.41 -29.44 53.17
C ALA A 17 52.04 -28.92 52.72
N GLN A 18 51.24 -29.78 52.10
CA GLN A 18 49.84 -29.45 51.79
C GLN A 18 48.97 -29.65 53.03
N VAL A 19 48.16 -28.65 53.37
CA VAL A 19 47.26 -28.66 54.53
C VAL A 19 45.87 -29.08 54.07
N GLY A 20 45.47 -30.30 54.42
CA GLY A 20 44.09 -30.77 54.28
C GLY A 20 43.31 -30.56 55.56
N ILE A 21 42.17 -29.87 55.50
CA ILE A 21 41.20 -29.76 56.59
C ILE A 21 39.96 -30.56 56.17
N GLY A 22 39.71 -31.69 56.84
CA GLY A 22 38.59 -32.60 56.50
C GLY A 22 38.81 -33.47 55.25
N THR A 23 40.04 -33.54 54.72
CA THR A 23 40.46 -34.47 53.65
C THR A 23 41.85 -35.03 53.92
N THR A 24 42.07 -36.30 53.60
CA THR A 24 43.38 -36.98 53.69
C THR A 24 44.17 -36.92 52.37
N SER A 25 43.58 -36.37 51.32
CA SER A 25 44.20 -36.25 49.99
C SER A 25 43.94 -34.85 49.44
N PRO A 26 44.59 -33.82 50.03
CA PRO A 26 44.38 -32.44 49.60
C PRO A 26 44.91 -32.23 48.18
N ASN A 27 44.15 -31.48 47.37
CA ASN A 27 44.43 -31.18 45.96
C ASN A 27 45.11 -29.81 45.74
N ALA A 28 45.30 -29.05 46.82
CA ALA A 28 45.91 -27.73 46.83
C ALA A 28 46.75 -27.54 48.10
N ALA A 29 47.55 -26.47 48.16
CA ALA A 29 48.35 -26.13 49.33
C ALA A 29 47.49 -25.99 50.61
N LEU A 30 46.24 -25.54 50.46
CA LEU A 30 45.17 -25.64 51.45
C LEU A 30 43.92 -26.20 50.77
N ASP A 31 43.41 -27.33 51.25
CA ASP A 31 42.17 -27.96 50.78
C ASP A 31 41.24 -28.17 51.97
N VAL A 32 40.05 -27.55 51.94
CA VAL A 32 39.06 -27.61 53.02
C VAL A 32 37.83 -28.35 52.52
N SER A 33 37.59 -29.54 53.06
CA SER A 33 36.45 -30.40 52.75
C SER A 33 35.54 -30.50 53.98
N SER A 34 34.35 -29.91 53.91
CA SER A 34 33.31 -29.99 54.95
C SER A 34 31.93 -30.01 54.31
N THR A 35 30.99 -30.78 54.89
CA THR A 35 29.61 -30.87 54.43
C THR A 35 28.63 -30.04 55.26
N ASP A 36 29.08 -29.49 56.39
CA ASP A 36 28.26 -28.80 57.39
C ASP A 36 28.77 -27.40 57.76
N ASN A 37 29.96 -27.00 57.30
CA ASN A 37 30.59 -25.71 57.56
C ASN A 37 31.35 -25.17 56.33
N GLY A 38 31.67 -23.88 56.35
CA GLY A 38 32.45 -23.20 55.30
C GLY A 38 33.75 -22.60 55.82
N LEU A 39 34.50 -21.94 54.92
CA LEU A 39 35.70 -21.18 55.28
C LEU A 39 35.31 -19.77 55.72
N LEU A 40 35.61 -19.41 56.97
CA LEU A 40 35.39 -18.07 57.48
C LEU A 40 36.59 -17.18 57.12
N ILE A 41 36.37 -16.27 56.17
CA ILE A 41 37.37 -15.28 55.75
C ILE A 41 37.42 -14.10 56.73
N PRO A 42 38.60 -13.52 57.03
CA PRO A 42 38.73 -12.38 57.94
C PRO A 42 37.75 -11.25 57.61
N ARG A 43 36.98 -10.82 58.60
CA ARG A 43 36.03 -9.70 58.49
C ARG A 43 36.73 -8.40 58.83
N VAL A 44 36.70 -7.45 57.91
CA VAL A 44 37.44 -6.20 57.99
C VAL A 44 36.49 -5.03 57.67
N ALA A 45 36.68 -3.86 58.28
CA ALA A 45 35.93 -2.65 57.94
C ALA A 45 36.81 -1.76 57.04
N LEU A 46 36.69 -1.92 55.72
CA LEU A 46 37.45 -1.12 54.75
C LEU A 46 36.97 0.33 54.75
N THR A 47 37.89 1.29 54.59
CA THR A 47 37.54 2.72 54.57
C THR A 47 37.34 3.28 53.17
N ALA A 48 38.04 2.72 52.17
CA ALA A 48 37.91 3.03 50.75
C ALA A 48 38.62 1.93 49.94
N SER A 49 38.28 1.74 48.67
CA SER A 49 38.87 0.66 47.86
C SER A 49 40.34 0.94 47.55
N ASN A 50 40.73 2.19 47.36
CA ASN A 50 42.11 2.59 47.04
C ASN A 50 43.02 2.76 48.26
N VAL A 51 42.61 2.29 49.44
CA VAL A 51 43.36 2.46 50.70
C VAL A 51 43.57 1.09 51.34
N ALA A 52 44.82 0.73 51.64
CA ALA A 52 45.17 -0.55 52.28
C ALA A 52 44.51 -0.75 53.66
N SER A 53 44.29 0.36 54.37
CA SER A 53 43.64 0.41 55.69
C SER A 53 42.34 -0.39 55.74
N PRO A 54 42.09 -1.14 56.83
CA PRO A 54 42.82 -1.15 58.10
C PRO A 54 44.02 -2.10 58.13
N LEU A 55 44.35 -2.76 57.02
CA LEU A 55 45.56 -3.57 56.92
C LEU A 55 46.75 -2.66 56.59
N THR A 56 47.89 -2.89 57.24
CA THR A 56 49.08 -2.06 57.06
C THR A 56 49.89 -2.42 55.81
N LEU A 57 49.89 -3.70 55.42
CA LEU A 57 50.62 -4.22 54.25
C LEU A 57 49.88 -5.44 53.66
N PRO A 58 48.69 -5.25 53.07
CA PRO A 58 48.00 -6.37 52.44
C PRO A 58 48.83 -6.96 51.31
N THR A 59 48.86 -8.28 51.22
CA THR A 59 49.60 -9.00 50.16
C THR A 59 48.70 -9.19 48.94
N ILE A 60 49.26 -9.23 47.73
CA ILE A 60 48.49 -9.52 46.51
C ILE A 60 47.71 -10.84 46.71
N SER A 61 46.43 -10.83 46.34
CA SER A 61 45.46 -11.92 46.51
C SER A 61 45.00 -12.19 47.95
N GLU A 62 45.34 -11.33 48.92
CA GLU A 62 44.79 -11.43 50.27
C GLU A 62 43.28 -11.17 50.25
N LEU A 63 42.50 -12.14 50.74
CA LEU A 63 41.03 -12.13 50.70
C LEU A 63 40.46 -11.74 52.08
N VAL A 64 39.53 -10.79 52.08
CA VAL A 64 38.81 -10.32 53.27
C VAL A 64 37.31 -10.22 52.97
N TYR A 65 36.48 -10.26 54.01
CA TYR A 65 35.07 -9.85 53.92
C TYR A 65 34.94 -8.45 54.50
N ASN A 66 34.72 -7.46 53.64
CA ASN A 66 34.40 -6.10 54.07
C ASN A 66 33.03 -6.06 54.77
N THR A 67 32.96 -5.33 55.88
CA THR A 67 31.75 -5.15 56.71
C THR A 67 31.21 -3.74 56.66
N ALA A 68 31.94 -2.78 56.08
CA ALA A 68 31.59 -1.37 56.07
C ALA A 68 31.04 -0.90 54.73
N THR A 69 30.12 0.08 54.77
CA THR A 69 29.81 0.95 53.63
C THR A 69 30.56 2.26 53.85
N ALA A 70 31.60 2.52 53.06
CA ALA A 70 32.51 3.66 53.27
C ALA A 70 33.12 4.16 51.95
N GLY A 71 33.85 5.28 52.02
CA GLY A 71 34.49 5.93 50.87
C GLY A 71 33.54 6.77 50.02
N THR A 72 34.09 7.44 49.03
CA THR A 72 33.35 8.24 48.03
C THR A 72 33.64 7.72 46.63
N SER A 73 32.69 7.87 45.71
CA SER A 73 32.89 7.50 44.31
C SER A 73 34.16 8.17 43.74
N PRO A 74 35.03 7.43 43.00
CA PRO A 74 34.87 6.07 42.52
C PRO A 74 35.38 4.96 43.47
N ASN A 75 35.85 5.31 44.68
CA ASN A 75 36.54 4.39 45.59
C ASN A 75 35.66 3.90 46.76
N ASN A 76 34.35 3.93 46.60
CA ASN A 76 33.41 3.43 47.59
C ASN A 76 33.55 1.91 47.79
N VAL A 77 33.40 1.46 49.03
CA VAL A 77 33.33 0.05 49.42
C VAL A 77 31.98 -0.23 50.08
N THR A 78 31.43 -1.40 49.81
CA THR A 78 30.21 -1.93 50.43
C THR A 78 30.50 -3.30 51.05
N PRO A 79 29.69 -3.79 51.99
CA PRO A 79 29.88 -5.12 52.56
C PRO A 79 29.93 -6.21 51.50
N GLY A 80 30.89 -7.12 51.60
CA GLY A 80 31.15 -8.15 50.59
C GLY A 80 32.57 -8.67 50.63
N TYR A 81 32.90 -9.67 49.81
CA TYR A 81 34.26 -10.19 49.71
C TYR A 81 35.13 -9.23 48.89
N TYR A 82 36.38 -9.01 49.30
CA TYR A 82 37.38 -8.20 48.59
C TYR A 82 38.72 -8.90 48.61
N TYR A 83 39.49 -8.74 47.54
CA TYR A 83 40.89 -9.13 47.51
C TYR A 83 41.80 -7.93 47.19
N TRP A 84 43.03 -7.97 47.65
CA TRP A 84 44.02 -6.95 47.32
C TRP A 84 44.69 -7.24 45.97
N ASP A 85 44.65 -6.31 45.01
CA ASP A 85 45.27 -6.49 43.69
C ASP A 85 46.74 -6.03 43.62
N GLY A 86 47.27 -5.51 44.74
CA GLY A 86 48.59 -4.88 44.81
C GLY A 86 48.54 -3.36 44.97
N ALA A 87 47.40 -2.73 44.65
CA ALA A 87 47.20 -1.29 44.76
C ALA A 87 45.86 -0.89 45.41
N LYS A 88 44.84 -1.73 45.30
CA LYS A 88 43.49 -1.47 45.82
C LYS A 88 42.76 -2.77 46.18
N TRP A 89 41.72 -2.63 47.01
CA TRP A 89 40.74 -3.65 47.29
C TRP A 89 39.75 -3.78 46.12
N VAL A 90 39.65 -4.98 45.56
CA VAL A 90 38.75 -5.33 44.46
C VAL A 90 37.68 -6.30 44.96
N THR A 91 36.42 -6.07 44.65
CA THR A 91 35.32 -6.92 45.13
C THR A 91 35.38 -8.31 44.48
N PHE A 92 35.25 -9.36 45.30
CA PHE A 92 35.10 -10.75 44.85
C PHE A 92 33.62 -10.99 44.52
N GLY A 93 33.32 -11.23 43.25
CA GLY A 93 31.99 -10.99 42.70
C GLY A 93 31.94 -9.56 42.20
N GLY A 94 32.18 -9.41 40.88
CA GLY A 94 32.43 -8.13 40.24
C GLY A 94 31.43 -7.07 40.67
N ALA A 95 31.96 -5.92 41.07
CA ALA A 95 31.28 -4.68 41.39
C ALA A 95 29.79 -4.85 41.71
N SER A 96 29.43 -4.71 42.99
CA SER A 96 28.08 -4.29 43.38
C SER A 96 27.84 -2.89 42.78
N GLY A 97 27.48 -2.86 41.48
CA GLY A 97 27.49 -1.69 40.61
C GLY A 97 27.81 -2.01 39.15
N ALA A 98 26.80 -2.45 38.38
CA ALA A 98 26.57 -2.04 36.99
C ALA A 98 27.58 -2.40 35.86
N SER A 99 28.10 -3.62 35.77
CA SER A 99 28.79 -4.06 34.52
C SER A 99 27.83 -4.41 33.36
N GLY A 100 26.51 -4.23 33.52
CA GLY A 100 25.53 -4.51 32.48
C GLY A 100 24.19 -3.82 32.70
N TRP A 101 23.31 -3.92 31.70
CA TRP A 101 21.90 -3.53 31.81
C TRP A 101 21.14 -4.56 32.65
N LEU A 102 20.55 -4.11 33.76
CA LEU A 102 19.78 -4.96 34.66
C LEU A 102 18.39 -5.25 34.07
N LEU A 103 17.84 -6.43 34.35
CA LEU A 103 16.48 -6.81 33.92
C LEU A 103 15.39 -5.88 34.47
N THR A 104 15.65 -5.23 35.59
CA THR A 104 14.75 -4.25 36.25
C THR A 104 15.10 -2.80 35.90
N GLY A 105 16.04 -2.57 34.98
CA GLY A 105 16.55 -1.25 34.63
C GLY A 105 17.61 -0.71 35.60
N ASN A 106 18.28 0.36 35.16
CA ASN A 106 19.38 1.01 35.88
C ASN A 106 18.96 2.43 36.31
N LEU A 107 19.27 2.83 37.54
CA LEU A 107 19.10 4.21 38.04
C LEU A 107 20.37 5.05 37.75
N GLY A 108 20.22 6.37 37.56
CA GLY A 108 21.35 7.30 37.46
C GLY A 108 22.13 7.26 36.14
N THR A 109 21.49 6.88 35.03
CA THR A 109 22.15 6.84 33.71
C THR A 109 22.51 8.23 33.19
N THR A 110 23.67 8.34 32.54
CA THR A 110 24.16 9.54 31.86
C THR A 110 24.28 9.25 30.36
N ALA A 111 23.63 10.04 29.51
CA ALA A 111 23.43 9.75 28.08
C ALA A 111 24.72 9.53 27.25
N GLY A 112 25.88 10.06 27.68
CA GLY A 112 27.17 9.87 27.00
C GLY A 112 28.06 8.76 27.58
N THR A 113 27.67 8.16 28.70
CA THR A 113 28.49 7.15 29.41
C THR A 113 27.79 5.80 29.48
N ASN A 114 26.46 5.78 29.61
CA ASN A 114 25.70 4.55 29.75
C ASN A 114 24.82 4.31 28.54
N PHE A 115 25.01 3.18 27.86
CA PHE A 115 24.24 2.79 26.68
C PHE A 115 24.15 1.26 26.57
N LEU A 116 23.17 0.80 25.80
CA LEU A 116 23.08 -0.59 25.34
C LEU A 116 23.57 -0.61 23.89
N GLY A 117 24.73 -1.20 23.63
CA GLY A 117 25.32 -1.21 22.29
C GLY A 117 26.77 -1.67 22.27
N THR A 118 27.42 -1.45 21.13
CA THR A 118 28.82 -1.75 20.85
C THR A 118 29.65 -0.46 20.79
N THR A 119 30.96 -0.56 20.97
CA THR A 119 31.92 0.56 20.84
C THR A 119 32.77 0.47 19.58
N ASP A 120 32.58 -0.57 18.78
CA ASP A 120 33.25 -0.82 17.51
C ASP A 120 32.21 -0.81 16.36
N SER A 121 32.66 -1.09 15.14
CA SER A 121 31.80 -1.12 13.95
C SER A 121 30.97 -2.40 13.81
N GLN A 122 30.73 -3.11 14.92
CA GLN A 122 29.93 -4.33 14.92
C GLN A 122 28.47 -4.02 15.28
N ASP A 123 27.56 -4.72 14.62
CA ASP A 123 26.12 -4.55 14.82
C ASP A 123 25.65 -5.05 16.20
N LEU A 124 24.68 -4.36 16.80
CA LEU A 124 23.98 -4.85 17.99
C LEU A 124 22.87 -5.81 17.57
N ILE A 125 22.99 -7.09 17.96
CA ILE A 125 22.03 -8.15 17.62
C ILE A 125 21.17 -8.54 18.82
N PHE A 126 19.85 -8.50 18.65
CA PHE A 126 18.88 -9.04 19.60
C PHE A 126 18.51 -10.48 19.20
N LYS A 127 18.37 -11.38 20.17
CA LYS A 127 18.00 -12.79 19.92
C LYS A 127 16.90 -13.27 20.86
N ARG A 128 16.06 -14.18 20.35
CA ARG A 128 15.12 -15.02 21.12
C ARG A 128 15.39 -16.48 20.80
N ASN A 129 15.63 -17.32 21.80
CA ASN A 129 15.95 -18.75 21.60
C ASN A 129 17.10 -18.98 20.59
N ASN A 130 18.17 -18.17 20.69
CA ASN A 130 19.30 -18.14 19.74
C ASN A 130 18.95 -17.78 18.28
N ILE A 131 17.73 -17.31 18.00
CA ILE A 131 17.30 -16.80 16.68
C ILE A 131 17.34 -15.27 16.71
N GLN A 132 17.90 -14.64 15.68
CA GLN A 132 17.91 -13.19 15.55
C GLN A 132 16.48 -12.63 15.56
N SER A 133 16.24 -11.68 16.46
CA SER A 133 14.98 -11.00 16.65
C SER A 133 15.12 -9.48 16.58
N GLY A 134 16.26 -8.97 16.13
CA GLY A 134 16.50 -7.56 15.88
C GLY A 134 17.97 -7.28 15.62
N GLN A 135 18.23 -6.16 14.96
CA GLN A 135 19.54 -5.68 14.58
C GLN A 135 19.53 -4.15 14.59
N ILE A 136 20.54 -3.55 15.20
CA ILE A 136 20.88 -2.14 14.99
C ILE A 136 22.26 -2.14 14.34
N SER A 137 22.32 -1.77 13.06
CA SER A 137 23.55 -1.64 12.29
C SER A 137 23.73 -0.22 11.78
N THR A 138 24.85 0.05 11.11
CA THR A 138 25.15 1.37 10.52
C THR A 138 24.06 1.89 9.60
N THR A 139 23.40 1.00 8.85
CA THR A 139 22.43 1.39 7.81
C THR A 139 21.11 0.66 7.91
N ASN A 140 20.94 -0.35 8.78
CA ASN A 140 19.68 -1.07 8.89
C ASN A 140 19.20 -1.19 10.34
N THR A 141 17.89 -1.19 10.53
CA THR A 141 17.25 -1.41 11.83
C THR A 141 16.19 -2.49 11.71
N SER A 142 16.23 -3.50 12.58
CA SER A 142 15.20 -4.52 12.64
C SER A 142 14.77 -4.91 14.05
N PHE A 143 13.53 -5.36 14.17
CA PHE A 143 12.96 -5.91 15.40
C PHE A 143 11.84 -6.91 15.07
N GLY A 144 11.89 -8.11 15.62
CA GLY A 144 11.00 -9.23 15.30
C GLY A 144 11.78 -10.49 14.93
N VAL A 145 11.28 -11.66 15.33
CA VAL A 145 11.94 -12.94 15.03
C VAL A 145 12.06 -13.11 13.51
N ASN A 146 13.26 -13.45 13.03
CA ASN A 146 13.55 -13.57 11.60
C ASN A 146 13.30 -12.28 10.80
N SER A 147 13.24 -11.12 11.46
CA SER A 147 13.26 -9.84 10.75
C SER A 147 14.65 -9.60 10.17
N LEU A 148 14.71 -9.22 8.90
CA LEU A 148 15.95 -8.81 8.24
C LEU A 148 17.07 -9.89 8.33
N ALA A 149 16.87 -11.07 7.75
CA ALA A 149 17.82 -12.19 7.87
C ALA A 149 19.21 -11.83 7.31
N PRO A 150 20.34 -12.21 7.93
CA PRO A 150 21.67 -11.69 7.60
C PRO A 150 21.97 -11.71 6.10
N ALA A 151 22.23 -10.55 5.51
CA ALA A 151 22.60 -10.40 4.10
C ALA A 151 23.80 -9.44 3.99
N THR A 152 24.63 -9.64 2.96
CA THR A 152 25.97 -9.06 2.87
C THR A 152 26.04 -7.71 2.14
N SER A 153 24.94 -7.17 1.61
CA SER A 153 24.96 -6.02 0.68
C SER A 153 23.87 -4.94 0.85
N ARG A 154 22.85 -5.16 1.68
CA ARG A 154 21.67 -4.25 1.77
C ARG A 154 21.87 -3.06 2.71
N ASN A 155 21.33 -1.90 2.35
CA ASN A 155 21.46 -0.64 3.08
C ASN A 155 20.12 0.10 3.25
N ARG A 156 20.02 0.87 4.35
CA ARG A 156 18.93 1.82 4.63
C ARG A 156 17.57 1.17 4.78
N ASN A 157 17.50 -0.02 5.38
CA ASN A 157 16.24 -0.75 5.59
C ASN A 157 15.74 -0.68 7.04
N THR A 158 14.41 -0.61 7.18
CA THR A 158 13.69 -0.76 8.46
C THR A 158 12.80 -1.99 8.39
N ALA A 159 12.95 -2.95 9.30
CA ALA A 159 12.16 -4.18 9.33
C ALA A 159 11.60 -4.48 10.73
N ILE A 160 10.31 -4.27 10.94
CA ILE A 160 9.64 -4.47 12.24
C ILE A 160 8.53 -5.49 12.10
N GLY A 161 8.64 -6.63 12.77
CA GLY A 161 7.66 -7.72 12.75
C GLY A 161 8.30 -9.06 12.44
N THR A 162 7.62 -10.14 12.84
CA THR A 162 8.10 -11.50 12.55
C THR A 162 8.16 -11.73 11.04
N GLU A 163 9.31 -12.20 10.57
CA GLU A 163 9.60 -12.45 9.15
C GLU A 163 9.50 -11.21 8.22
N ALA A 164 9.51 -10.00 8.77
CA ALA A 164 9.61 -8.79 7.94
C ALA A 164 10.97 -8.78 7.21
N MET A 165 10.97 -8.69 5.87
CA MET A 165 12.18 -8.77 5.03
C MET A 165 13.04 -10.04 5.24
N TYR A 166 12.44 -11.18 5.58
CA TYR A 166 13.19 -12.40 5.87
C TYR A 166 14.05 -12.92 4.71
N LEU A 167 13.52 -12.92 3.48
CA LEU A 167 14.23 -13.40 2.28
C LEU A 167 14.67 -12.26 1.36
N ASN A 168 14.83 -11.05 1.91
CA ASN A 168 15.30 -9.90 1.13
C ASN A 168 16.83 -9.78 1.20
N VAL A 169 17.49 -10.02 0.05
CA VAL A 169 18.94 -10.23 -0.03
C VAL A 169 19.68 -8.97 -0.51
N ASN A 170 19.13 -8.21 -1.47
CA ASN A 170 19.82 -7.06 -2.08
C ASN A 170 18.98 -5.76 -2.16
N GLY A 171 17.79 -5.72 -1.55
CA GLY A 171 16.93 -4.53 -1.60
C GLY A 171 17.40 -3.43 -0.65
N ASP A 172 17.64 -2.23 -1.19
CA ASP A 172 17.97 -1.03 -0.43
C ASP A 172 16.74 -0.16 -0.16
N ASP A 173 16.82 0.68 0.88
CA ASP A 173 15.85 1.76 1.14
C ASP A 173 14.40 1.27 1.39
N ASN A 174 14.22 0.07 1.95
CA ASN A 174 12.89 -0.48 2.21
C ASN A 174 12.43 -0.25 3.66
N THR A 175 11.14 -0.01 3.85
CA THR A 175 10.47 -0.01 5.15
C THR A 175 9.43 -1.12 5.18
N ALA A 176 9.60 -2.12 6.05
CA ALA A 176 8.66 -3.22 6.26
C ALA A 176 8.22 -3.27 7.72
N ILE A 177 6.92 -3.09 7.98
CA ILE A 177 6.34 -3.09 9.32
C ILE A 177 5.10 -4.00 9.33
N GLY A 178 5.21 -5.17 9.95
CA GLY A 178 4.15 -6.15 10.07
C GLY A 178 4.64 -7.58 9.91
N TYR A 179 3.79 -8.54 10.28
CA TYR A 179 4.06 -9.96 10.05
C TYR A 179 4.21 -10.23 8.55
N GLN A 180 5.35 -10.78 8.14
CA GLN A 180 5.67 -11.12 6.74
C GLN A 180 5.56 -9.94 5.75
N ALA A 181 5.69 -8.70 6.24
CA ALA A 181 5.79 -7.53 5.37
C ALA A 181 7.07 -7.62 4.52
N LEU A 182 6.94 -7.48 3.20
CA LEU A 182 8.04 -7.58 2.23
C LEU A 182 8.88 -8.87 2.41
N ARG A 183 8.23 -9.99 2.75
CA ARG A 183 8.92 -11.22 3.15
C ARG A 183 9.86 -11.76 2.08
N THR A 184 9.42 -11.78 0.83
CA THR A 184 10.20 -12.27 -0.30
C THR A 184 10.46 -11.10 -1.24
N GLY A 185 11.74 -10.74 -1.41
CA GLY A 185 12.14 -9.70 -2.35
C GLY A 185 13.62 -9.70 -2.58
N THR A 186 14.03 -10.33 -3.67
CA THR A 186 15.44 -10.55 -3.95
C THR A 186 16.16 -9.24 -4.25
N ASN A 187 15.54 -8.30 -4.98
CA ASN A 187 16.19 -7.08 -5.48
C ASN A 187 15.33 -5.79 -5.46
N GLY A 188 14.10 -5.82 -4.95
CA GLY A 188 13.24 -4.61 -4.91
C GLY A 188 13.75 -3.56 -3.93
N ALA A 189 13.92 -2.31 -4.39
CA ALA A 189 14.38 -1.18 -3.58
C ALA A 189 13.29 -0.10 -3.41
N ARG A 190 13.43 0.73 -2.38
CA ARG A 190 12.55 1.89 -2.11
C ARG A 190 11.07 1.52 -1.92
N ASN A 191 10.79 0.37 -1.31
CA ASN A 191 9.42 -0.06 -1.02
C ASN A 191 9.01 0.28 0.42
N VAL A 192 7.74 0.67 0.62
CA VAL A 192 7.11 0.82 1.93
C VAL A 192 6.02 -0.24 2.05
N ALA A 193 6.14 -1.16 3.01
CA ALA A 193 5.20 -2.25 3.28
C ALA A 193 4.75 -2.19 4.74
N ILE A 194 3.54 -1.71 5.01
CA ILE A 194 3.02 -1.58 6.38
C ILE A 194 1.73 -2.40 6.52
N GLY A 195 1.80 -3.52 7.21
CA GLY A 195 0.67 -4.42 7.44
C GLY A 195 1.04 -5.90 7.38
N ASN A 196 0.12 -6.76 7.80
CA ASN A 196 0.26 -8.21 7.69
C ASN A 196 0.28 -8.63 6.20
N ASN A 197 1.25 -9.46 5.80
CA ASN A 197 1.37 -10.01 4.44
C ASN A 197 1.37 -8.96 3.31
N THR A 198 1.84 -7.76 3.60
CA THR A 198 1.91 -6.65 2.63
C THR A 198 3.16 -6.80 1.77
N LEU A 199 3.05 -6.65 0.45
CA LEU A 199 4.17 -6.87 -0.50
C LEU A 199 4.90 -8.22 -0.34
N MET A 200 4.20 -9.26 0.15
CA MET A 200 4.81 -10.53 0.57
C MET A 200 5.61 -11.22 -0.55
N ASN A 201 5.14 -11.14 -1.80
CA ASN A 201 5.71 -11.84 -2.95
C ASN A 201 6.54 -10.96 -3.91
N ASN A 202 6.90 -9.73 -3.48
CA ASN A 202 7.59 -8.74 -4.32
C ASN A 202 9.04 -9.10 -4.66
N THR A 203 9.27 -9.74 -5.79
CA THR A 203 10.60 -10.22 -6.19
C THR A 203 11.56 -9.09 -6.59
N THR A 204 11.22 -8.29 -7.60
CA THR A 204 12.09 -7.22 -8.15
C THR A 204 11.42 -5.86 -8.24
N GLY A 205 10.12 -5.74 -7.92
CA GLY A 205 9.41 -4.47 -7.93
C GLY A 205 10.02 -3.45 -6.97
N GLY A 206 10.24 -2.23 -7.44
CA GLY A 206 10.74 -1.10 -6.67
C GLY A 206 9.73 0.04 -6.59
N ASP A 207 10.00 0.99 -5.69
CA ASP A 207 9.23 2.24 -5.57
C ASP A 207 7.73 2.02 -5.27
N ASN A 208 7.37 0.92 -4.60
CA ASN A 208 5.98 0.64 -4.24
C ASN A 208 5.66 1.07 -2.81
N ILE A 209 4.48 1.67 -2.60
CA ILE A 209 3.93 1.97 -1.28
C ILE A 209 2.70 1.09 -1.07
N ALA A 210 2.76 0.19 -0.09
CA ALA A 210 1.67 -0.71 0.28
C ALA A 210 1.38 -0.57 1.77
N ILE A 211 0.15 -0.18 2.13
CA ILE A 211 -0.28 0.04 3.52
C ILE A 211 -1.64 -0.62 3.72
N GLY A 212 -1.70 -1.59 4.63
CA GLY A 212 -2.90 -2.36 4.95
C GLY A 212 -2.69 -3.85 4.70
N MET A 213 -3.39 -4.69 5.47
CA MET A 213 -3.29 -6.15 5.38
C MET A 213 -3.49 -6.64 3.93
N GLN A 214 -2.54 -7.45 3.46
CA GLN A 214 -2.48 -8.04 2.12
C GLN A 214 -2.53 -7.02 0.97
N SER A 215 -2.18 -5.75 1.22
CA SER A 215 -2.04 -4.78 0.15
C SER A 215 -0.84 -5.15 -0.73
N LEU A 216 -1.02 -5.12 -2.05
CA LEU A 216 0.03 -5.43 -3.04
C LEU A 216 0.69 -6.82 -2.83
N GLN A 217 -0.04 -7.78 -2.23
CA GLN A 217 0.51 -9.05 -1.75
C GLN A 217 1.23 -9.87 -2.82
N LEU A 218 0.66 -9.96 -4.03
CA LEU A 218 1.16 -10.81 -5.11
C LEU A 218 2.06 -10.09 -6.13
N ASN A 219 2.41 -8.82 -5.90
CA ASN A 219 3.30 -8.09 -6.81
C ASN A 219 4.60 -8.85 -6.96
N THR A 220 5.08 -9.03 -8.18
CA THR A 220 6.38 -9.66 -8.44
C THR A 220 7.35 -8.62 -8.98
N THR A 221 7.01 -7.99 -10.10
CA THR A 221 7.91 -7.07 -10.82
C THR A 221 7.37 -5.66 -11.02
N GLY A 222 6.12 -5.39 -10.63
CA GLY A 222 5.50 -4.07 -10.82
C GLY A 222 6.19 -2.98 -10.01
N ASN A 223 6.34 -1.80 -10.60
CA ASN A 223 7.00 -0.64 -9.97
C ASN A 223 6.03 0.53 -9.79
N ASN A 224 6.41 1.48 -8.92
CA ASN A 224 5.70 2.75 -8.73
C ASN A 224 4.21 2.60 -8.37
N ASN A 225 3.83 1.50 -7.71
CA ASN A 225 2.45 1.29 -7.32
C ASN A 225 2.20 1.81 -5.90
N VAL A 226 1.10 2.51 -5.71
CA VAL A 226 0.59 2.91 -4.39
C VAL A 226 -0.68 2.15 -4.10
N ALA A 227 -0.72 1.38 -3.00
CA ALA A 227 -1.91 0.73 -2.51
C ALA A 227 -2.09 0.98 -1.01
N VAL A 228 -3.21 1.60 -0.67
CA VAL A 228 -3.56 1.94 0.72
C VAL A 228 -4.96 1.41 1.01
N GLY A 229 -5.03 0.38 1.86
CA GLY A 229 -6.27 -0.28 2.25
C GLY A 229 -6.12 -1.80 2.27
N ARG A 230 -7.01 -2.46 3.03
CA ARG A 230 -7.03 -3.92 3.12
C ARG A 230 -7.30 -4.55 1.75
N ILE A 231 -6.41 -5.44 1.31
CA ILE A 231 -6.50 -6.16 0.01
C ILE A 231 -6.54 -5.17 -1.18
N SER A 232 -5.99 -3.95 -1.03
CA SER A 232 -5.83 -3.02 -2.15
C SER A 232 -4.74 -3.53 -3.08
N LEU A 233 -5.03 -3.59 -4.38
CA LEU A 233 -4.10 -4.02 -5.44
C LEU A 233 -3.46 -5.42 -5.20
N SER A 234 -4.15 -6.32 -4.48
CA SER A 234 -3.53 -7.53 -3.94
C SER A 234 -3.06 -8.54 -4.99
N SER A 235 -3.71 -8.59 -6.15
CA SER A 235 -3.41 -9.57 -7.22
C SER A 235 -2.46 -9.06 -8.30
N ASN A 236 -1.94 -7.83 -8.15
CA ASN A 236 -1.00 -7.26 -9.13
C ASN A 236 0.21 -8.15 -9.24
N THR A 237 0.66 -8.48 -10.45
CA THR A 237 1.88 -9.26 -10.68
C THR A 237 2.95 -8.38 -11.28
N SER A 238 2.67 -7.75 -12.42
CA SER A 238 3.62 -6.89 -13.15
C SER A 238 3.11 -5.50 -13.50
N GLY A 239 1.84 -5.18 -13.18
CA GLY A 239 1.28 -3.85 -13.40
C GLY A 239 2.07 -2.77 -12.66
N SER A 240 2.30 -1.63 -13.32
CA SER A 240 3.09 -0.50 -12.79
C SER A 240 2.29 0.80 -12.82
N ASP A 241 2.73 1.77 -12.02
CA ASP A 241 2.18 3.12 -11.94
C ASP A 241 0.68 3.16 -11.51
N ASN A 242 0.21 2.15 -10.77
CA ASN A 242 -1.17 2.12 -10.28
C ASN A 242 -1.30 2.80 -8.91
N SER A 243 -2.41 3.50 -8.70
CA SER A 243 -2.77 4.15 -7.43
C SER A 243 -4.10 3.64 -6.92
N ALA A 244 -4.12 2.90 -5.81
CA ALA A 244 -5.28 2.20 -5.28
C ALA A 244 -5.53 2.55 -3.80
N PHE A 245 -6.48 3.43 -3.54
CA PHE A 245 -6.84 3.91 -2.20
C PHE A 245 -8.24 3.40 -1.81
N GLY A 246 -8.32 2.44 -0.91
CA GLY A 246 -9.57 1.85 -0.46
C GLY A 246 -9.45 0.38 -0.12
N THR A 247 -10.43 -0.15 0.59
CA THR A 247 -10.54 -1.60 0.77
C THR A 247 -10.91 -2.24 -0.57
N GLN A 248 -10.11 -3.21 -1.02
CA GLN A 248 -10.29 -3.95 -2.27
C GLN A 248 -10.35 -3.05 -3.54
N SER A 249 -9.76 -1.85 -3.51
CA SER A 249 -9.55 -1.05 -4.71
C SER A 249 -8.53 -1.74 -5.61
N LEU A 250 -8.82 -1.83 -6.91
CA LEU A 250 -7.97 -2.48 -7.92
C LEU A 250 -7.58 -3.94 -7.60
N GLN A 251 -8.37 -4.65 -6.76
CA GLN A 251 -7.99 -5.94 -6.19
C GLN A 251 -7.51 -6.96 -7.24
N SER A 252 -8.20 -7.07 -8.37
CA SER A 252 -7.97 -8.13 -9.36
C SER A 252 -6.95 -7.75 -10.45
N ASN A 253 -6.33 -6.57 -10.37
CA ASN A 253 -5.38 -6.12 -11.39
C ASN A 253 -4.23 -7.10 -11.45
N THR A 254 -3.86 -7.58 -12.64
CA THR A 254 -2.70 -8.47 -12.80
C THR A 254 -1.57 -7.73 -13.50
N THR A 255 -1.83 -7.19 -14.70
CA THR A 255 -0.83 -6.52 -15.53
C THR A 255 -1.24 -5.11 -16.00
N GLY A 256 -2.43 -4.64 -15.62
CA GLY A 256 -2.89 -3.30 -15.97
C GLY A 256 -1.99 -2.20 -15.38
N ASN A 257 -1.73 -1.15 -16.15
CA ASN A 257 -0.86 -0.04 -15.76
C ASN A 257 -1.61 1.28 -15.62
N SER A 258 -1.04 2.20 -14.84
CA SER A 258 -1.47 3.60 -14.80
C SER A 258 -2.95 3.79 -14.43
N ASN A 259 -3.51 2.90 -13.61
CA ASN A 259 -4.89 3.03 -13.14
C ASN A 259 -4.93 3.79 -11.81
N VAL A 260 -5.93 4.66 -11.64
CA VAL A 260 -6.24 5.34 -10.39
C VAL A 260 -7.59 4.83 -9.88
N ALA A 261 -7.62 4.31 -8.67
CA ALA A 261 -8.79 3.75 -8.02
C ALA A 261 -8.89 4.26 -6.58
N VAL A 262 -9.87 5.14 -6.33
CA VAL A 262 -10.09 5.75 -5.02
C VAL A 262 -11.50 5.43 -4.56
N GLY A 263 -11.62 4.56 -3.57
CA GLY A 263 -12.90 4.12 -3.01
C GLY A 263 -12.91 2.62 -2.71
N ARG A 264 -13.85 2.19 -1.86
CA ARG A 264 -14.06 0.76 -1.62
C ARG A 264 -14.54 0.08 -2.91
N ASN A 265 -13.87 -0.98 -3.31
CA ASN A 265 -14.17 -1.77 -4.51
C ASN A 265 -14.16 -0.96 -5.84
N SER A 266 -13.47 0.19 -5.91
CA SER A 266 -13.26 0.90 -7.18
C SER A 266 -12.33 0.08 -8.09
N LEU A 267 -12.68 -0.11 -9.36
CA LEU A 267 -11.93 -0.94 -10.33
C LEU A 267 -11.63 -2.37 -9.83
N TYR A 268 -12.53 -2.92 -9.01
CA TYR A 268 -12.34 -4.22 -8.33
C TYR A 268 -11.98 -5.37 -9.29
N SER A 269 -12.67 -5.47 -10.43
CA SER A 269 -12.54 -6.57 -11.39
C SER A 269 -11.50 -6.32 -12.48
N ASN A 270 -10.78 -5.19 -12.45
CA ASN A 270 -9.83 -4.84 -13.51
C ASN A 270 -8.73 -5.89 -13.54
N THR A 271 -8.46 -6.52 -14.68
CA THR A 271 -7.38 -7.51 -14.82
C THR A 271 -6.26 -6.95 -15.68
N LEU A 272 -6.60 -6.48 -16.89
CA LEU A 272 -5.64 -6.00 -17.90
C LEU A 272 -5.83 -4.52 -18.26
N GLY A 273 -6.98 -3.92 -17.90
CA GLY A 273 -7.29 -2.54 -18.24
C GLY A 273 -6.26 -1.55 -17.71
N TYR A 274 -6.02 -0.47 -18.46
CA TYR A 274 -4.98 0.52 -18.17
C TYR A 274 -5.49 1.95 -18.36
N ASN A 275 -4.81 2.92 -17.75
CA ASN A 275 -5.18 4.34 -17.83
C ASN A 275 -6.65 4.63 -17.44
N ASN A 276 -7.22 3.86 -16.50
CA ASN A 276 -8.56 4.15 -15.97
C ASN A 276 -8.47 5.04 -14.73
N SER A 277 -9.41 5.98 -14.61
CA SER A 277 -9.57 6.86 -13.45
C SER A 277 -10.91 6.59 -12.79
N ALA A 278 -10.92 6.03 -11.59
CA ALA A 278 -12.12 5.61 -10.87
C ALA A 278 -12.14 6.22 -9.47
N PHE A 279 -12.98 7.22 -9.26
CA PHE A 279 -13.13 7.93 -8.00
C PHE A 279 -14.55 7.74 -7.45
N GLY A 280 -14.70 6.90 -6.43
CA GLY A 280 -15.96 6.60 -5.78
C GLY A 280 -16.04 5.14 -5.32
N MET A 281 -16.93 4.88 -4.38
CA MET A 281 -17.26 3.50 -4.01
C MET A 281 -17.82 2.77 -5.24
N GLN A 282 -17.26 1.60 -5.57
CA GLN A 282 -17.70 0.77 -6.70
C GLN A 282 -17.69 1.45 -8.08
N SER A 283 -16.96 2.56 -8.26
CA SER A 283 -16.74 3.15 -9.59
C SER A 283 -15.95 2.18 -10.48
N LEU A 284 -16.39 1.94 -11.72
CA LEU A 284 -15.79 0.97 -12.66
C LEU A 284 -15.61 -0.45 -12.07
N ASN A 285 -16.47 -0.87 -11.12
CA ASN A 285 -16.30 -2.13 -10.39
C ASN A 285 -16.19 -3.37 -11.30
N SER A 286 -16.93 -3.39 -12.40
CA SER A 286 -17.03 -4.54 -13.32
C SER A 286 -16.04 -4.47 -14.49
N ASN A 287 -15.22 -3.41 -14.58
CA ASN A 287 -14.25 -3.26 -15.67
C ASN A 287 -13.24 -4.40 -15.60
N THR A 288 -13.02 -5.13 -16.68
CA THR A 288 -12.04 -6.22 -16.75
C THR A 288 -10.85 -5.82 -17.63
N THR A 289 -11.11 -5.45 -18.88
CA THR A 289 -10.09 -5.09 -19.88
C THR A 289 -10.25 -3.69 -20.47
N GLY A 290 -11.35 -2.98 -20.14
CA GLY A 290 -11.58 -1.61 -20.59
C GLY A 290 -10.48 -0.65 -20.13
N PHE A 291 -10.21 0.37 -20.93
CA PHE A 291 -9.09 1.29 -20.75
C PHE A 291 -9.50 2.74 -21.08
N PHE A 292 -8.74 3.73 -20.61
CA PHE A 292 -9.06 5.16 -20.77
C PHE A 292 -10.44 5.59 -20.22
N ASN A 293 -11.04 4.83 -19.30
CA ASN A 293 -12.34 5.20 -18.72
C ASN A 293 -12.15 6.18 -17.55
N THR A 294 -13.03 7.17 -17.45
CA THR A 294 -13.08 8.11 -16.31
C THR A 294 -14.43 7.99 -15.62
N ALA A 295 -14.43 7.51 -14.38
CA ALA A 295 -15.61 7.39 -13.53
C ALA A 295 -15.44 8.23 -12.26
N LEU A 296 -16.28 9.24 -12.10
CA LEU A 296 -16.30 10.14 -10.94
C LEU A 296 -17.66 10.08 -10.26
N GLY A 297 -17.75 9.37 -9.14
CA GLY A 297 -18.98 9.18 -8.36
C GLY A 297 -19.13 7.74 -7.88
N SER A 298 -19.89 7.54 -6.80
CA SER A 298 -20.23 6.19 -6.35
C SER A 298 -21.03 5.46 -7.44
N ASN A 299 -20.63 4.23 -7.76
CA ASN A 299 -21.17 3.40 -8.86
C ASN A 299 -21.10 4.04 -10.27
N ALA A 300 -20.32 5.10 -10.48
CA ALA A 300 -20.10 5.64 -11.82
C ALA A 300 -19.46 4.57 -12.71
N LEU A 301 -20.02 4.37 -13.91
CA LEU A 301 -19.62 3.34 -14.88
C LEU A 301 -19.48 1.91 -14.30
N SER A 302 -20.19 1.58 -13.23
CA SER A 302 -20.08 0.25 -12.59
C SER A 302 -20.50 -0.90 -13.49
N ASN A 303 -21.23 -0.61 -14.58
CA ASN A 303 -21.68 -1.55 -15.59
C ASN A 303 -20.63 -1.83 -16.68
N VAL A 304 -19.64 -0.95 -16.89
CA VAL A 304 -18.64 -1.11 -17.96
C VAL A 304 -17.75 -2.32 -17.68
N THR A 305 -17.57 -3.20 -18.67
CA THR A 305 -16.74 -4.40 -18.58
C THR A 305 -15.51 -4.29 -19.49
N THR A 306 -15.71 -4.14 -20.80
CA THR A 306 -14.62 -4.07 -21.80
C THR A 306 -14.60 -2.77 -22.59
N GLY A 307 -15.61 -1.91 -22.42
CA GLY A 307 -15.69 -0.61 -23.07
C GLY A 307 -14.52 0.30 -22.72
N PHE A 308 -14.12 1.17 -23.64
CA PHE A 308 -12.99 2.08 -23.46
C PHE A 308 -13.35 3.53 -23.77
N ASN A 309 -12.54 4.47 -23.26
CA ASN A 309 -12.73 5.91 -23.47
C ASN A 309 -14.14 6.41 -23.07
N ASN A 310 -14.70 5.85 -22.00
CA ASN A 310 -16.00 6.28 -21.48
C ASN A 310 -15.83 7.26 -20.32
N ILE A 311 -16.71 8.25 -20.22
CA ILE A 311 -16.76 9.23 -19.14
C ILE A 311 -18.09 9.10 -18.41
N GLY A 312 -18.06 8.83 -17.10
CA GLY A 312 -19.23 8.80 -16.23
C GLY A 312 -19.02 9.71 -15.03
N ILE A 313 -19.83 10.77 -14.91
CA ILE A 313 -19.73 11.74 -13.82
C ILE A 313 -21.05 11.80 -13.06
N GLY A 314 -21.04 11.45 -11.78
CA GLY A 314 -22.20 11.44 -10.89
C GLY A 314 -22.47 10.06 -10.27
N TYR A 315 -23.33 10.04 -9.24
CA TYR A 315 -23.84 8.79 -8.67
C TYR A 315 -24.58 7.97 -9.72
N ASN A 316 -24.28 6.67 -9.84
CA ASN A 316 -24.89 5.76 -10.82
C ASN A 316 -24.87 6.28 -12.28
N ALA A 317 -23.87 7.09 -12.65
CA ALA A 317 -23.71 7.53 -14.05
C ALA A 317 -23.24 6.35 -14.91
N GLN A 318 -24.19 5.60 -15.47
CA GLN A 318 -23.95 4.43 -16.32
C GLN A 318 -24.10 4.79 -17.80
N VAL A 319 -23.13 4.36 -18.61
CA VAL A 319 -23.23 4.46 -20.07
C VAL A 319 -24.18 3.39 -20.61
N PRO A 320 -24.84 3.63 -21.77
CA PRO A 320 -25.86 2.74 -22.29
C PRO A 320 -25.36 1.33 -22.65
N SER A 321 -24.06 1.17 -22.91
CA SER A 321 -23.48 -0.12 -23.24
C SER A 321 -22.27 -0.47 -22.38
N ASN A 322 -22.25 -1.67 -21.80
CA ASN A 322 -21.17 -2.17 -20.95
C ASN A 322 -19.89 -2.51 -21.74
N THR A 323 -20.03 -2.77 -23.04
CA THR A 323 -18.91 -2.99 -23.98
C THR A 323 -18.72 -1.83 -24.95
N GLY A 324 -19.66 -0.88 -24.97
CA GLY A 324 -19.57 0.35 -25.75
C GLY A 324 -18.40 1.23 -25.35
N SER A 325 -17.91 2.01 -26.32
CA SER A 325 -16.73 2.86 -26.17
C SER A 325 -17.01 4.29 -26.65
N ASN A 326 -16.22 5.25 -26.19
CA ASN A 326 -16.36 6.67 -26.53
C ASN A 326 -17.71 7.29 -26.09
N GLN A 327 -18.24 6.86 -24.95
CA GLN A 327 -19.54 7.30 -24.43
C GLN A 327 -19.36 8.29 -23.28
N VAL A 328 -20.22 9.30 -23.20
CA VAL A 328 -20.25 10.25 -22.09
C VAL A 328 -21.61 10.19 -21.40
N ARG A 329 -21.59 10.02 -20.07
CA ARG A 329 -22.75 10.10 -19.18
C ARG A 329 -22.46 11.09 -18.05
N ILE A 330 -23.27 12.13 -17.94
CA ILE A 330 -23.29 13.02 -16.77
C ILE A 330 -24.61 12.77 -16.06
N GLY A 331 -24.52 12.34 -14.80
CA GLY A 331 -25.57 11.86 -13.88
C GLY A 331 -26.30 10.59 -14.31
N ASP A 332 -27.24 10.14 -13.47
CA ASP A 332 -28.02 8.92 -13.69
C ASP A 332 -29.24 9.16 -14.61
N THR A 333 -30.16 8.21 -14.68
CA THR A 333 -31.40 8.29 -15.46
C THR A 333 -32.48 9.20 -14.85
N ASN A 334 -32.23 9.74 -13.66
CA ASN A 334 -33.17 10.59 -12.92
C ASN A 334 -32.85 12.08 -13.04
N ILE A 335 -31.88 12.48 -13.87
CA ILE A 335 -31.62 13.90 -14.14
C ILE A 335 -32.87 14.55 -14.75
N THR A 336 -33.28 15.67 -14.14
CA THR A 336 -34.42 16.48 -14.58
C THR A 336 -34.00 17.87 -15.09
N TYR A 337 -32.76 18.29 -14.82
CA TYR A 337 -32.24 19.58 -15.26
C TYR A 337 -30.73 19.47 -15.57
N ALA A 338 -30.34 19.91 -16.76
CA ALA A 338 -28.95 20.08 -17.17
C ALA A 338 -28.79 21.52 -17.68
N GLY A 339 -28.12 22.36 -16.89
CA GLY A 339 -27.93 23.77 -17.21
C GLY A 339 -26.61 24.04 -17.92
N ILE A 340 -26.67 24.68 -19.10
CA ILE A 340 -25.50 25.20 -19.81
C ILE A 340 -25.87 26.61 -20.27
N GLN A 341 -25.11 27.61 -19.80
CA GLN A 341 -25.42 29.03 -20.05
C GLN A 341 -25.22 29.44 -21.52
N VAL A 342 -24.34 28.73 -22.22
CA VAL A 342 -24.04 28.96 -23.64
C VAL A 342 -24.56 27.80 -24.49
N ALA A 343 -24.79 28.04 -25.78
CA ALA A 343 -25.18 26.98 -26.70
C ALA A 343 -24.09 25.89 -26.79
N TRP A 344 -24.52 24.65 -27.01
CA TRP A 344 -23.60 23.55 -27.30
C TRP A 344 -23.18 23.61 -28.76
N THR A 345 -21.87 23.69 -29.02
CA THR A 345 -21.32 23.69 -30.38
C THR A 345 -21.08 22.27 -30.87
N THR A 346 -21.65 21.91 -32.02
CA THR A 346 -21.37 20.64 -32.71
C THR A 346 -20.50 20.91 -33.93
N THR A 347 -19.32 20.30 -34.01
CA THR A 347 -18.42 20.43 -35.16
C THR A 347 -19.10 19.89 -36.42
N SER A 348 -19.13 20.70 -37.49
CA SER A 348 -19.81 20.38 -38.75
C SER A 348 -19.06 20.94 -39.97
N ASP A 349 -17.75 21.13 -39.85
CA ASP A 349 -16.87 21.62 -40.90
C ASP A 349 -16.76 20.59 -42.04
N GLU A 350 -16.65 21.07 -43.29
CA GLU A 350 -16.60 20.23 -44.49
C GLU A 350 -15.46 19.20 -44.43
N ARG A 351 -14.31 19.55 -43.85
CA ARG A 351 -13.14 18.67 -43.74
C ARG A 351 -13.38 17.43 -42.86
N TRP A 352 -14.45 17.45 -42.06
CA TRP A 352 -14.86 16.34 -41.21
C TRP A 352 -15.96 15.48 -41.85
N LYS A 353 -16.35 15.78 -43.09
CA LYS A 353 -17.42 15.11 -43.81
C LYS A 353 -16.88 14.47 -45.07
N ASP A 354 -17.47 13.34 -45.43
CA ASP A 354 -17.20 12.62 -46.68
C ASP A 354 -18.55 12.20 -47.28
N ASN A 355 -18.58 11.91 -48.59
CA ASN A 355 -19.76 11.46 -49.34
C ASN A 355 -20.98 12.38 -49.16
N ILE A 356 -20.77 13.69 -49.21
CA ILE A 356 -21.83 14.70 -49.03
C ILE A 356 -22.80 14.64 -50.22
N GLN A 357 -24.08 14.37 -49.95
CA GLN A 357 -25.16 14.30 -50.94
C GLN A 357 -26.40 15.08 -50.46
N PRO A 358 -27.29 15.52 -51.38
CA PRO A 358 -28.57 16.10 -51.00
C PRO A 358 -29.41 15.13 -50.13
N SER A 359 -30.13 15.67 -49.14
CA SER A 359 -30.99 14.87 -48.26
C SER A 359 -32.18 14.29 -49.03
N ASN A 360 -32.48 13.01 -48.80
CA ASN A 360 -33.72 12.35 -49.25
C ASN A 360 -34.88 12.47 -48.25
N LEU A 361 -34.61 13.05 -47.07
CA LEU A 361 -35.60 13.30 -46.03
C LEU A 361 -36.07 14.76 -46.10
N GLY A 362 -37.29 14.97 -46.61
CA GLY A 362 -37.93 16.27 -46.77
C GLY A 362 -39.40 16.26 -46.33
N LEU A 363 -40.26 17.01 -47.02
CA LEU A 363 -41.67 17.21 -46.66
C LEU A 363 -42.45 15.90 -46.60
N SER A 364 -42.21 14.98 -47.53
CA SER A 364 -42.86 13.66 -47.54
C SER A 364 -42.54 12.84 -46.30
N PHE A 365 -41.31 12.93 -45.78
CA PHE A 365 -40.89 12.28 -44.54
C PHE A 365 -41.50 12.97 -43.32
N ILE A 366 -41.41 14.30 -43.24
CA ILE A 366 -41.96 15.08 -42.12
C ILE A 366 -43.48 14.84 -41.99
N ASN A 367 -44.22 14.75 -43.10
CA ASN A 367 -45.66 14.48 -43.10
C ASN A 367 -46.04 13.09 -42.56
N GLN A 368 -45.10 12.14 -42.47
CA GLN A 368 -45.34 10.83 -41.87
C GLN A 368 -44.98 10.76 -40.38
N LEU A 369 -44.32 11.78 -39.84
CA LEU A 369 -43.97 11.81 -38.43
C LEU A 369 -45.21 12.05 -37.57
N LYS A 370 -45.22 11.44 -36.37
CA LYS A 370 -46.32 11.54 -35.41
C LYS A 370 -45.83 12.20 -34.12
N PRO A 371 -45.86 13.54 -34.02
CA PRO A 371 -45.57 14.23 -32.78
C PRO A 371 -46.57 13.83 -31.70
N VAL A 372 -46.09 13.63 -30.47
CA VAL A 372 -46.89 13.29 -29.30
C VAL A 372 -46.54 14.20 -28.13
N SER A 373 -47.46 14.35 -27.19
CA SER A 373 -47.17 14.87 -25.85
C SER A 373 -47.24 13.72 -24.85
N TYR A 374 -46.37 13.73 -23.85
CA TYR A 374 -46.27 12.65 -22.87
C TYR A 374 -45.72 13.17 -21.53
N THR A 375 -45.90 12.37 -20.48
CA THR A 375 -45.24 12.59 -19.18
C THR A 375 -44.33 11.40 -18.89
N ARG A 376 -43.16 11.62 -18.33
CA ARG A 376 -42.28 10.51 -17.96
C ARG A 376 -42.85 9.69 -16.81
N LYS A 377 -42.61 8.38 -16.85
CA LYS A 377 -43.01 7.48 -15.76
C LYS A 377 -42.28 7.83 -14.46
N ASN A 378 -41.01 8.21 -14.53
CA ASN A 378 -40.15 8.56 -13.38
C ASN A 378 -40.20 10.04 -12.96
N ASP A 379 -40.83 10.94 -13.72
CA ASP A 379 -41.07 12.31 -13.25
C ASP A 379 -42.22 12.33 -12.24
N VAL A 380 -41.92 12.77 -11.01
CA VAL A 380 -42.89 12.92 -9.93
C VAL A 380 -43.84 14.08 -10.21
N LYS A 381 -43.37 15.15 -10.85
CA LYS A 381 -44.17 16.35 -11.14
C LYS A 381 -45.15 16.14 -12.30
N LYS A 382 -44.96 15.07 -13.08
CA LYS A 382 -45.74 14.77 -14.30
C LYS A 382 -45.79 15.96 -15.26
N SER A 383 -44.64 16.58 -15.46
CA SER A 383 -44.46 17.66 -16.42
C SER A 383 -44.73 17.12 -17.83
N VAL A 384 -45.53 17.86 -18.61
CA VAL A 384 -45.82 17.50 -20.00
C VAL A 384 -44.62 17.85 -20.87
N GLU A 385 -44.14 16.86 -21.62
CA GLU A 385 -43.08 16.96 -22.62
C GLU A 385 -43.67 16.70 -24.02
N TYR A 386 -42.98 17.18 -25.05
CA TYR A 386 -43.35 17.00 -26.46
C TYR A 386 -42.22 16.29 -27.21
N GLY A 387 -42.56 15.37 -28.11
CA GLY A 387 -41.56 14.64 -28.87
C GLY A 387 -42.14 13.53 -29.75
N PHE A 388 -41.37 12.47 -29.96
CA PHE A 388 -41.73 11.31 -30.77
C PHE A 388 -41.59 10.01 -29.98
N ILE A 389 -42.37 9.00 -30.35
CA ILE A 389 -42.14 7.61 -29.94
C ILE A 389 -41.04 7.03 -30.83
N ALA A 390 -39.91 6.61 -30.23
CA ALA A 390 -38.72 6.19 -30.96
C ALA A 390 -38.98 5.01 -31.93
N GLN A 391 -39.84 4.06 -31.54
CA GLN A 391 -40.24 2.91 -32.35
C GLN A 391 -40.99 3.35 -33.62
N GLU A 392 -41.88 4.35 -33.49
CA GLU A 392 -42.64 4.87 -34.64
C GLU A 392 -41.73 5.66 -35.58
N LEU A 393 -40.83 6.47 -35.02
CA LEU A 393 -39.83 7.20 -35.80
C LEU A 393 -38.90 6.24 -36.57
N GLN A 394 -38.46 5.14 -35.93
CA GLN A 394 -37.67 4.10 -36.57
C GLN A 394 -38.40 3.47 -37.76
N ALA A 395 -39.68 3.12 -37.60
CA ALA A 395 -40.49 2.58 -38.69
C ALA A 395 -40.67 3.57 -39.85
N SER A 396 -40.82 4.87 -39.54
CA SER A 396 -40.85 5.91 -40.57
C SER A 396 -39.52 6.05 -41.30
N LEU A 397 -38.38 6.04 -40.59
CA LEU A 397 -37.05 6.08 -41.22
C LEU A 397 -36.83 4.91 -42.19
N GLN A 398 -37.23 3.70 -41.81
CA GLN A 398 -37.12 2.50 -42.65
C GLN A 398 -37.92 2.64 -43.96
N LYS A 399 -39.12 3.24 -43.93
CA LYS A 399 -39.91 3.48 -45.15
C LYS A 399 -39.23 4.39 -46.17
N PHE A 400 -38.35 5.28 -45.71
CA PHE A 400 -37.57 6.18 -46.56
C PHE A 400 -36.19 5.61 -46.90
N GLY A 401 -35.96 4.32 -46.65
CA GLY A 401 -34.69 3.64 -46.95
C GLY A 401 -33.54 4.11 -46.06
N VAL A 402 -33.83 4.71 -44.90
CA VAL A 402 -32.82 5.19 -43.96
C VAL A 402 -32.58 4.10 -42.92
N GLU A 403 -31.60 3.25 -43.21
CA GLU A 403 -31.09 2.24 -42.31
C GLU A 403 -29.76 2.76 -41.71
N ASN A 404 -29.59 2.66 -40.38
CA ASN A 404 -28.33 2.98 -39.68
C ASN A 404 -27.87 4.45 -39.67
N ALA A 405 -28.77 5.44 -39.80
CA ALA A 405 -28.39 6.88 -39.76
C ALA A 405 -27.94 7.42 -38.39
N GLY A 406 -27.89 6.58 -37.34
CA GLY A 406 -27.55 7.00 -35.97
C GLY A 406 -28.59 7.87 -35.26
N ILE A 407 -29.70 8.23 -35.93
CA ILE A 407 -30.81 9.01 -35.35
C ILE A 407 -31.49 8.26 -34.21
N ILE A 408 -31.65 6.95 -34.37
CA ILE A 408 -32.14 6.03 -33.34
C ILE A 408 -30.97 5.20 -32.83
N SER A 409 -30.83 5.11 -31.51
CA SER A 409 -29.85 4.27 -30.85
C SER A 409 -30.54 3.31 -29.87
N THR A 410 -30.00 2.11 -29.70
CA THR A 410 -30.52 1.12 -28.74
C THR A 410 -29.49 0.90 -27.64
N ASP A 411 -29.90 0.91 -26.37
CA ASP A 411 -29.04 0.54 -25.25
C ASP A 411 -28.97 -0.99 -25.04
N ASP A 412 -28.13 -1.46 -24.12
CA ASP A 412 -28.00 -2.89 -23.83
C ASP A 412 -29.30 -3.55 -23.31
N ASN A 413 -30.26 -2.76 -22.82
CA ASN A 413 -31.55 -3.24 -22.35
C ASN A 413 -32.63 -3.20 -23.45
N GLY A 414 -32.27 -2.81 -24.68
CA GLY A 414 -33.21 -2.66 -25.79
C GLY A 414 -34.02 -1.35 -25.78
N MET A 415 -33.68 -0.38 -24.91
CA MET A 415 -34.35 0.92 -24.91
C MET A 415 -33.85 1.79 -26.06
N LEU A 416 -34.78 2.41 -26.78
CA LEU A 416 -34.49 3.29 -27.90
C LEU A 416 -34.36 4.76 -27.46
N GLY A 417 -33.32 5.42 -27.94
CA GLY A 417 -33.09 6.86 -27.83
C GLY A 417 -33.19 7.56 -29.19
N VAL A 418 -33.45 8.87 -29.16
CA VAL A 418 -33.60 9.71 -30.37
C VAL A 418 -32.64 10.90 -30.32
N ARG A 419 -31.87 11.11 -31.39
CA ARG A 419 -31.08 12.33 -31.61
C ARG A 419 -31.92 13.40 -32.30
N TYR A 420 -32.71 14.14 -31.53
CA TYR A 420 -33.63 15.16 -32.06
C TYR A 420 -32.95 16.21 -32.96
N ASN A 421 -31.70 16.57 -32.66
CA ASN A 421 -30.95 17.56 -33.44
C ASN A 421 -30.78 17.16 -34.92
N ASP A 422 -30.79 15.86 -35.23
CA ASP A 422 -30.62 15.39 -36.61
C ASP A 422 -31.87 15.58 -37.46
N LEU A 423 -33.02 15.84 -36.84
CA LEU A 423 -34.28 16.12 -37.54
C LEU A 423 -34.33 17.57 -38.06
N LEU A 424 -33.40 18.45 -37.66
CA LEU A 424 -33.35 19.84 -38.11
C LEU A 424 -33.15 19.97 -39.62
N ALA A 425 -32.21 19.21 -40.20
CA ALA A 425 -31.96 19.27 -41.64
C ALA A 425 -33.16 18.79 -42.48
N PRO A 426 -33.82 17.65 -42.15
CA PRO A 426 -35.09 17.27 -42.77
C PRO A 426 -36.20 18.30 -42.63
N MET A 427 -36.33 18.95 -41.47
CA MET A 427 -37.31 20.02 -41.26
C MET A 427 -37.05 21.23 -42.17
N ILE A 428 -35.78 21.65 -42.31
CA ILE A 428 -35.41 22.75 -43.20
C ILE A 428 -35.75 22.42 -44.65
N LEU A 429 -35.41 21.21 -45.13
CA LEU A 429 -35.76 20.80 -46.50
C LEU A 429 -37.27 20.74 -46.70
N ALA A 430 -38.02 20.22 -45.73
CA ALA A 430 -39.48 20.20 -45.78
C ALA A 430 -40.08 21.62 -45.90
N THR A 431 -39.56 22.59 -45.14
CA THR A 431 -39.98 24.00 -45.25
C THR A 431 -39.67 24.58 -46.64
N GLN A 432 -38.50 24.26 -47.20
CA GLN A 432 -38.14 24.70 -48.55
C GLN A 432 -39.07 24.12 -49.62
N GLU A 433 -39.38 22.82 -49.53
CA GLU A 433 -40.32 22.14 -50.45
C GLU A 433 -41.75 22.68 -50.30
N GLN A 434 -42.21 22.89 -49.06
CA GLN A 434 -43.51 23.49 -48.79
C GLN A 434 -43.62 24.90 -49.36
N GLN A 435 -42.57 25.72 -49.20
CA GLN A 435 -42.55 27.08 -49.75
C GLN A 435 -42.63 27.09 -51.28
N LYS A 436 -41.99 26.12 -51.96
CA LYS A 436 -42.11 25.95 -53.41
C LYS A 436 -43.55 25.65 -53.83
N GLN A 437 -44.23 24.73 -53.13
CA GLN A 437 -45.63 24.41 -53.40
C GLN A 437 -46.55 25.62 -53.20
N ILE A 438 -46.31 26.44 -52.17
CA ILE A 438 -47.08 27.67 -51.92
C ILE A 438 -46.91 28.66 -53.08
N ILE A 439 -45.69 28.88 -53.56
CA ILE A 439 -45.42 29.79 -54.69
C ILE A 439 -46.13 29.30 -55.96
N GLU A 440 -46.09 27.99 -56.21
CA GLU A 440 -46.76 27.41 -57.37
C GLU A 440 -48.29 27.54 -57.29
N LEU A 441 -48.88 27.26 -56.12
CA LEU A 441 -50.31 27.48 -55.88
C LEU A 441 -50.71 28.95 -56.04
N GLN A 442 -49.90 29.89 -55.56
CA GLN A 442 -50.15 31.32 -55.73
C GLN A 442 -50.17 31.71 -57.21
N LYS A 443 -49.23 31.18 -58.01
CA LYS A 443 -49.19 31.39 -59.45
C LYS A 443 -50.46 30.86 -60.14
N ILE A 444 -50.86 29.62 -59.81
CA ILE A 444 -52.08 29.01 -60.36
C ILE A 444 -53.32 29.84 -59.99
N ILE A 445 -53.41 30.31 -58.74
CA ILE A 445 -54.53 31.16 -58.29
C ILE A 445 -54.57 32.47 -59.09
N GLN A 446 -53.41 33.08 -59.36
CA GLN A 446 -53.33 34.30 -60.17
C GLN A 446 -53.81 34.05 -61.61
N GLU A 447 -53.34 32.97 -62.26
CA GLU A 447 -53.76 32.60 -63.61
C GLU A 447 -55.28 32.32 -63.67
N LEU A 448 -55.83 31.64 -62.66
CA LEU A 448 -57.28 31.40 -62.57
C LEU A 448 -58.07 32.71 -62.36
N GLN A 449 -57.56 33.63 -61.55
CA GLN A 449 -58.19 34.94 -61.35
C GLN A 449 -58.22 35.76 -62.65
N GLU A 450 -57.13 35.73 -63.43
CA GLU A 450 -57.07 36.36 -64.76
C GLU A 450 -58.09 35.74 -65.72
N GLN A 451 -58.21 34.40 -65.75
CA GLN A 451 -59.20 33.69 -66.57
C GLN A 451 -60.64 34.04 -66.16
N VAL A 452 -60.97 34.03 -64.87
CA VAL A 452 -62.32 34.38 -64.37
C VAL A 452 -62.66 35.84 -64.72
N ASN A 453 -61.70 36.76 -64.59
CA ASN A 453 -61.89 38.16 -64.97
C ASN A 453 -62.12 38.33 -66.48
N SER A 454 -61.49 37.49 -67.31
CA SER A 454 -61.71 37.48 -68.77
C SER A 454 -63.11 36.97 -69.14
N LEU A 455 -63.64 35.99 -68.41
CA LEU A 455 -64.98 35.42 -68.63
C LEU A 455 -66.10 36.37 -68.19
N LYS A 456 -65.91 37.15 -67.11
CA LYS A 456 -66.86 38.18 -66.66
C LYS A 456 -66.96 39.40 -67.60
N LYS A 457 -66.01 39.57 -68.53
CA LYS A 457 -65.99 40.65 -69.52
C LYS A 457 -66.68 40.27 -70.85
N LYS A 458 -67.11 39.02 -71.00
CA LYS A 458 -68.04 38.56 -72.03
C LYS A 458 -69.44 38.48 -71.44
#